data_AF-A0A9E3B6H3-F1
#
_entry.id   AF-A0A9E3B6H3-F1
#
_cell.length_a   1.000
_cell.length_b   1.000
_cell.length_c   1.000
_cell.angle_alpha   90.00
_cell.angle_beta   90.00
_cell.angle_gamma   90.00
#
_symmetry.space_group_name_H-M   'P 1'
#
loop_
_entity.id
_entity.type
_entity.pdbx_description
1 polymer ?
#
loop_
_entity_poly.entity_id
_entity_poly.type
_entity_poly.pdbx_seq_one_letter_code
_entity_poly.pdbx_strand_id
1 'polypeptide(L)'
;EICIQIGEQLMNLHINYEQAKEYSKLEWFENEGVPFSWRVEKMRLSNDKRVVVVNESLRLGPIPPECFEYRLGNRSALDWVIDQYQVSKDSRSGIESDPNRLDDEEYIVRLLGKVVTVSVETVRLVNELAQAVKMGDWMDVVE
;
A
#
# COMPACT_ATOMS: atom_id res chain seq x y z
N GLU A 1 0.80 24.80 15.20
CA GLU A 1 2.09 24.07 15.19
C GLU A 1 1.89 22.59 14.82
N ILE A 2 0.98 21.87 15.48
CA ILE A 2 0.70 20.45 15.20
C ILE A 2 0.32 20.14 13.74
N CYS A 3 -0.51 20.97 13.09
CA CYS A 3 -0.88 20.76 11.69
C CYS A 3 0.32 20.83 10.74
N ILE A 4 1.28 21.71 11.02
CA ILE A 4 2.50 21.86 10.22
C ILE A 4 3.36 20.60 10.40
N GLN A 5 3.59 20.19 11.65
CA GLN A 5 4.40 18.99 11.96
C GLN A 5 3.82 17.72 11.33
N ILE A 6 2.51 17.48 11.47
CA ILE A 6 1.84 16.31 10.88
C ILE A 6 1.84 16.42 9.35
N GLY A 7 1.63 17.61 8.80
CA GLY A 7 1.71 17.86 7.36
C GLY A 7 3.08 17.53 6.77
N GLU A 8 4.17 17.93 7.44
CA GLU A 8 5.55 17.59 7.05
C GLU A 8 5.79 16.08 7.11
N GLN A 9 5.32 15.40 8.15
CA GLN A 9 5.45 13.94 8.28
C GLN A 9 4.68 13.21 7.17
N LEU A 10 3.43 13.61 6.90
CA LEU A 10 2.64 13.07 5.80
C LEU A 10 3.29 13.32 4.44
N MET A 11 3.79 14.53 4.19
CA MET A 11 4.46 14.84 2.93
C MET A 11 5.72 13.98 2.73
N ASN A 12 6.57 13.88 3.76
CA ASN A 12 7.78 13.07 3.71
C ASN A 12 7.48 11.58 3.49
N LEU A 13 6.44 11.06 4.14
CA LEU A 13 5.99 9.68 4.01
C LEU A 13 5.54 9.36 2.56
N HIS A 14 4.77 10.26 1.94
CA HIS A 14 4.18 10.01 0.62
C HIS A 14 5.13 10.27 -0.55
N ILE A 15 6.02 11.26 -0.45
CA ILE A 15 7.04 11.49 -1.49
C ILE A 15 8.05 10.34 -1.50
N ASN A 16 8.36 9.77 -0.33
CA ASN A 16 9.37 8.73 -0.17
C ASN A 16 8.75 7.34 0.08
N TYR A 17 7.55 7.06 -0.44
CA TYR A 17 6.82 5.82 -0.15
C TYR A 17 7.60 4.56 -0.56
N GLU A 18 8.40 4.64 -1.64
CA GLU A 18 9.25 3.53 -2.10
C GLU A 18 10.48 3.30 -1.23
N GLN A 19 10.86 4.28 -0.40
CA GLN A 19 11.97 4.19 0.56
C GLN A 19 11.51 3.87 1.97
N ALA A 20 10.19 3.75 2.20
CA ALA A 20 9.65 3.33 3.48
C ALA A 20 10.20 1.95 3.88
N LYS A 21 10.20 1.67 5.18
CA LYS A 21 10.48 0.32 5.69
C LYS A 21 9.26 -0.56 5.45
N GLU A 22 9.50 -1.82 5.13
CA GLU A 22 8.44 -2.82 5.06
C GLU A 22 7.76 -2.98 6.42
N TYR A 23 6.46 -3.29 6.39
CA TYR A 23 5.66 -3.42 7.60
C TYR A 23 6.15 -4.59 8.44
N SER A 24 6.60 -4.32 9.66
CA SER A 24 7.35 -5.28 10.49
C SER A 24 6.58 -6.53 10.90
N LYS A 25 5.25 -6.50 10.83
CA LYS A 25 4.37 -7.65 11.16
C LYS A 25 3.89 -8.40 9.91
N LEU A 26 4.38 -8.02 8.72
CA LEU A 26 4.05 -8.69 7.48
C LEU A 26 4.99 -9.87 7.27
N GLU A 27 4.41 -11.04 7.03
CA GLU A 27 5.13 -12.28 6.76
C GLU A 27 4.94 -12.71 5.31
N TRP A 28 5.93 -13.43 4.79
CA TRP A 28 5.93 -14.01 3.45
C TRP A 28 5.72 -15.51 3.59
N PHE A 29 4.67 -16.02 2.95
CA PHE A 29 4.33 -17.43 2.96
C PHE A 29 4.64 -18.03 1.60
N GLU A 30 5.62 -18.93 1.59
CA GLU A 30 5.97 -19.73 0.42
C GLU A 30 5.08 -21.00 0.35
N ASN A 31 4.71 -21.37 -0.87
CA ASN A 31 4.08 -22.65 -1.16
C ASN A 31 5.14 -23.61 -1.72
N GLU A 32 5.68 -24.46 -0.86
CA GLU A 32 6.71 -25.46 -1.20
C GLU A 32 6.27 -26.48 -2.26
N GLY A 33 4.98 -26.55 -2.59
CA GLY A 33 4.45 -27.43 -3.62
C GLY A 33 4.70 -26.98 -5.07
N VAL A 34 5.23 -25.77 -5.27
CA VAL A 34 5.55 -25.21 -6.59
C VAL A 34 6.90 -24.49 -6.58
N PRO A 35 7.60 -24.37 -7.73
CA PRO A 35 8.82 -23.57 -7.80
C PRO A 35 8.59 -22.13 -7.36
N PHE A 36 9.49 -21.63 -6.51
CA PHE A 36 9.45 -20.25 -6.03
C PHE A 36 9.59 -19.23 -7.18
N SER A 37 8.83 -18.14 -7.12
CA SER A 37 8.91 -17.03 -8.08
C SER A 37 8.49 -15.70 -7.46
N TRP A 38 9.25 -14.65 -7.75
CA TRP A 38 8.88 -13.27 -7.43
C TRP A 38 7.90 -12.66 -8.44
N ARG A 39 7.69 -13.33 -9.58
CA ARG A 39 6.96 -12.77 -10.72
C ARG A 39 5.50 -12.52 -10.37
N VAL A 40 5.02 -11.33 -10.71
CA VAL A 40 3.64 -10.90 -10.54
C VAL A 40 2.92 -10.95 -11.87
N GLU A 41 1.95 -11.85 -11.99
CA GLU A 41 1.02 -11.88 -13.13
C GLU A 41 -0.22 -11.04 -12.82
N LYS A 42 -0.93 -11.42 -11.76
CA LYS A 42 -2.11 -10.69 -11.27
C LYS A 42 -2.38 -11.02 -9.81
N MET A 43 -2.10 -10.06 -8.94
CA MET A 43 -2.32 -10.22 -7.50
C MET A 43 -3.81 -10.28 -7.17
N ARG A 44 -4.12 -10.93 -6.04
CA ARG A 44 -5.48 -11.01 -5.51
C ARG A 44 -5.46 -10.86 -4.00
N LEU A 45 -6.47 -10.19 -3.48
CA LEU A 45 -6.70 -10.12 -2.04
C LEU A 45 -7.60 -11.29 -1.61
N SER A 46 -7.31 -11.91 -0.48
CA SER A 46 -8.18 -12.91 0.13
C SER A 46 -9.54 -12.31 0.50
N ASN A 47 -10.57 -13.14 0.61
CA ASN A 47 -11.93 -12.69 0.91
C ASN A 47 -12.02 -11.90 2.23
N ASP A 48 -11.22 -12.28 3.23
CA ASP A 48 -11.13 -11.61 4.54
C ASP A 48 -10.17 -10.41 4.55
N LYS A 49 -9.55 -10.10 3.41
CA LYS A 49 -8.59 -9.01 3.22
C LYS A 49 -7.34 -9.08 4.09
N ARG A 50 -6.99 -10.26 4.61
CA ARG A 50 -5.81 -10.45 5.46
C ARG A 50 -4.59 -10.92 4.69
N VAL A 51 -4.74 -11.40 3.46
CA VAL A 51 -3.63 -11.97 2.68
C VAL A 51 -3.68 -11.46 1.25
N VAL A 52 -2.54 -10.99 0.75
CA VAL A 52 -2.32 -10.77 -0.69
C VAL A 52 -1.71 -12.04 -1.27
N VAL A 53 -2.40 -12.65 -2.22
CA VAL A 53 -1.87 -13.73 -3.05
C VAL A 53 -1.14 -13.08 -4.21
N VAL A 54 0.19 -13.21 -4.25
CA VAL A 54 1.02 -12.61 -5.30
C VAL A 54 1.01 -13.50 -6.54
N ASN A 55 1.29 -14.78 -6.34
CA ASN A 55 1.25 -15.83 -7.36
C ASN A 55 1.01 -17.20 -6.69
N GLU A 56 1.22 -18.30 -7.42
CA GLU A 56 1.02 -19.66 -6.89
C GLU A 56 2.02 -20.05 -5.79
N SER A 57 3.22 -19.44 -5.82
CA SER A 57 4.32 -19.73 -4.91
C SER A 57 4.39 -18.81 -3.69
N LEU A 58 3.80 -17.61 -3.76
CA LEU A 58 4.03 -16.55 -2.76
C LEU A 58 2.73 -15.84 -2.33
N ARG A 59 2.60 -15.67 -1.01
CA ARG A 59 1.54 -14.88 -0.37
C ARG A 59 2.11 -13.98 0.72
N LEU A 60 1.46 -12.85 1.00
CA LEU A 60 1.87 -11.88 2.02
C LEU A 60 0.72 -11.61 3.00
N GLY A 61 1.01 -11.64 4.30
CA GLY A 61 0.04 -11.33 5.35
C GLY A 61 0.62 -11.52 6.76
N PRO A 62 -0.15 -11.24 7.83
CA PRO A 62 -1.47 -10.64 7.79
C PRO A 62 -1.43 -9.14 7.47
N ILE A 63 -2.27 -8.68 6.55
CA ILE A 63 -2.49 -7.25 6.28
C ILE A 63 -3.30 -6.66 7.45
N PRO A 64 -2.82 -5.59 8.10
CA PRO A 64 -3.58 -4.90 9.14
C PRO A 64 -4.83 -4.24 8.55
N PRO A 65 -6.01 -4.34 9.20
CA PRO A 65 -7.26 -3.71 8.72
C PRO A 65 -7.12 -2.21 8.44
N GLU A 66 -6.33 -1.51 9.27
CA GLU A 66 -6.05 -0.07 9.16
C GLU A 66 -5.43 0.30 7.81
N CYS A 67 -4.73 -0.63 7.15
CA CYS A 67 -4.18 -0.42 5.81
C CYS A 67 -5.26 -0.01 4.79
N PHE A 68 -6.49 -0.51 4.95
CA PHE A 68 -7.59 -0.25 4.02
C PHE A 68 -8.36 1.04 4.34
N GLU A 69 -8.10 1.67 5.48
CA GLU A 69 -8.72 2.95 5.85
C GLU A 69 -8.09 4.11 5.08
N TYR A 70 -6.80 4.02 4.73
CA TYR A 70 -6.16 4.99 3.86
C TYR A 70 -6.61 4.82 2.41
N ARG A 71 -7.49 5.72 1.95
CA ARG A 71 -8.10 5.70 0.62
C ARG A 71 -7.68 6.86 -0.27
N LEU A 72 -7.43 6.53 -1.54
CA LEU A 72 -7.16 7.45 -2.63
C LEU A 72 -8.30 7.34 -3.64
N GLY A 73 -9.29 8.23 -3.49
CA GLY A 73 -10.58 8.10 -4.17
C GLY A 73 -11.37 6.89 -3.63
N ASN A 74 -11.78 5.99 -4.52
CA ASN A 74 -12.63 4.86 -4.16
C ASN A 74 -11.86 3.59 -3.73
N ARG A 75 -10.53 3.61 -3.74
CA ARG A 75 -9.68 2.44 -3.45
C ARG A 75 -8.69 2.74 -2.34
N SER A 76 -8.27 1.71 -1.59
CA SER A 76 -7.12 1.87 -0.68
C SER A 76 -5.81 1.99 -1.47
N ALA A 77 -4.75 2.52 -0.86
CA ALA A 77 -3.45 2.56 -1.51
C ALA A 77 -2.94 1.14 -1.88
N LEU A 78 -3.23 0.13 -1.04
CA LEU A 78 -2.89 -1.26 -1.34
C LEU A 78 -3.70 -1.80 -2.53
N ASP A 79 -5.00 -1.48 -2.63
CA ASP A 79 -5.83 -1.85 -3.79
C ASP A 79 -5.30 -1.25 -5.09
N TRP A 80 -4.73 -0.03 -5.03
CA TRP A 80 -4.08 0.59 -6.19
C TRP A 80 -2.86 -0.20 -6.65
N VAL A 81 -1.99 -0.62 -5.72
CA VAL A 81 -0.82 -1.46 -6.07
C VAL A 81 -1.27 -2.78 -6.68
N ILE A 82 -2.24 -3.46 -6.07
CA ILE A 82 -2.78 -4.74 -6.57
C ILE A 82 -3.34 -4.63 -7.99
N ASP A 83 -4.02 -3.51 -8.29
CA ASP A 83 -4.67 -3.28 -9.58
C ASP A 83 -3.69 -2.84 -10.67
N GLN A 84 -2.70 -2.01 -10.34
CA GLN A 84 -1.78 -1.43 -11.32
C GLN A 84 -0.61 -2.37 -11.63
N TYR A 85 -0.12 -3.13 -10.65
CA TYR A 85 0.98 -4.08 -10.83
C TYR A 85 0.45 -5.44 -11.27
N GLN A 86 -0.07 -5.51 -12.49
CA GLN A 86 -0.44 -6.75 -13.18
C GLN A 86 0.06 -6.74 -14.62
N VAL A 87 0.38 -7.91 -15.15
CA VAL A 87 0.60 -8.09 -16.58
C VAL A 87 -0.72 -7.86 -17.30
N SER A 88 -0.73 -6.97 -18.28
CA SER A 88 -1.92 -6.66 -19.04
C SER A 88 -1.60 -6.44 -20.51
N LYS A 89 -2.60 -6.68 -21.37
CA LYS A 89 -2.48 -6.49 -22.81
C LYS A 89 -3.65 -5.65 -23.29
N ASP A 90 -3.34 -4.51 -23.91
CA ASP A 90 -4.37 -3.66 -24.49
C ASP A 90 -4.99 -4.33 -25.72
N SER A 91 -6.31 -4.47 -25.73
CA SER A 91 -7.01 -5.22 -26.78
C SER A 91 -7.03 -4.51 -28.14
N ARG A 92 -6.83 -3.18 -28.15
CA ARG A 92 -6.86 -2.37 -29.37
C ARG A 92 -5.49 -2.30 -30.04
N SER A 93 -4.44 -2.05 -29.28
CA SER A 93 -3.06 -1.89 -29.76
C SER A 93 -2.25 -3.18 -29.71
N GLY A 94 -2.66 -4.16 -28.89
CA GLY A 94 -1.91 -5.38 -28.64
C GLY A 94 -0.64 -5.18 -27.80
N ILE A 95 -0.39 -3.96 -27.29
CA ILE A 95 0.76 -3.64 -26.46
C ILE A 95 0.61 -4.31 -25.10
N GLU A 96 1.64 -5.03 -24.71
CA GLU A 96 1.75 -5.68 -23.41
C GLU A 96 2.46 -4.75 -22.42
N SER A 97 1.90 -4.64 -21.22
CA SER A 97 2.46 -3.92 -20.10
C SER A 97 2.79 -4.93 -19.01
N ASP A 98 4.08 -5.19 -18.81
CA ASP A 98 4.60 -6.04 -17.74
C ASP A 98 5.34 -5.15 -16.71
N PRO A 99 4.86 -5.07 -15.45
CA PRO A 99 5.48 -4.25 -14.41
C PRO A 99 6.70 -4.92 -13.75
N ASN A 100 7.00 -6.19 -14.04
CA ASN A 100 8.10 -6.92 -13.43
C ASN A 100 9.45 -6.38 -13.91
N ARG A 101 10.40 -6.25 -12.98
CA ARG A 101 11.75 -5.74 -13.25
C ARG A 101 12.74 -6.89 -13.22
N LEU A 102 13.42 -7.14 -14.34
CA LEU A 102 14.42 -8.22 -14.44
C LEU A 102 15.68 -7.92 -13.61
N ASP A 103 15.95 -6.64 -13.34
CA ASP A 103 17.06 -6.15 -12.53
C ASP A 103 16.73 -6.07 -11.03
N ASP A 104 15.45 -6.13 -10.66
CA ASP A 104 14.98 -6.12 -9.27
C ASP A 104 13.66 -6.90 -9.14
N GLU A 105 13.77 -8.23 -9.16
CA GLU A 105 12.59 -9.12 -9.18
C GLU A 105 11.69 -8.96 -7.95
N GLU A 106 12.27 -8.62 -6.80
CA GLU A 106 11.56 -8.43 -5.53
C GLU A 106 10.83 -7.09 -5.43
N TYR A 107 11.07 -6.15 -6.36
CA TYR A 107 10.61 -4.77 -6.27
C TYR A 107 9.14 -4.64 -5.89
N ILE A 108 8.26 -5.36 -6.60
CA ILE A 108 6.80 -5.26 -6.42
C ILE A 108 6.39 -5.82 -5.06
N VAL A 109 7.02 -6.91 -4.63
CA VAL A 109 6.72 -7.56 -3.35
C VAL A 109 7.15 -6.67 -2.18
N ARG A 110 8.36 -6.10 -2.23
CA ARG A 110 8.79 -5.12 -1.22
C ARG A 110 7.90 -3.89 -1.24
N LEU A 111 7.47 -3.44 -2.42
CA LEU A 111 6.55 -2.31 -2.54
C LEU A 111 5.21 -2.55 -1.81
N LEU A 112 4.65 -3.76 -1.87
CA LEU A 112 3.45 -4.10 -1.07
C LEU A 112 3.71 -3.87 0.42
N GLY A 113 4.80 -4.40 0.96
CA GLY A 113 5.16 -4.24 2.36
C GLY A 113 5.34 -2.78 2.78
N LYS A 114 5.95 -1.97 1.91
CA LYS A 114 6.15 -0.53 2.13
C LYS A 114 4.84 0.25 2.08
N VAL A 115 3.96 -0.06 1.13
CA VAL A 115 2.64 0.58 1.01
C VAL A 115 1.76 0.22 2.20
N VAL A 116 1.86 -1.00 2.74
CA VAL A 116 1.18 -1.33 4.00
C VAL A 116 1.65 -0.43 5.14
N THR A 117 2.96 -0.21 5.29
CA THR A 117 3.50 0.73 6.29
C THR A 117 2.97 2.15 6.08
N VAL A 118 3.06 2.65 4.85
CA VAL A 118 2.61 4.01 4.50
C VAL A 118 1.13 4.18 4.82
N SER A 119 0.27 3.21 4.48
CA SER A 119 -1.16 3.30 4.80
C SER A 119 -1.42 3.37 6.30
N VAL A 120 -0.81 2.46 7.08
CA VAL A 120 -1.02 2.42 8.53
C VAL A 120 -0.50 3.69 9.21
N GLU A 121 0.66 4.17 8.79
CA GLU A 121 1.26 5.39 9.34
C GLU A 121 0.46 6.64 8.97
N THR A 122 -0.06 6.71 7.74
CA THR A 122 -0.97 7.78 7.34
C THR A 122 -2.23 7.81 8.19
N VAL A 123 -2.85 6.66 8.44
CA VAL A 123 -4.03 6.56 9.33
C VAL A 123 -3.67 7.02 10.75
N ARG A 124 -2.52 6.59 11.28
CA ARG A 124 -2.03 7.01 12.59
C ARG A 124 -1.92 8.54 12.68
N LEU A 125 -1.27 9.17 11.70
CA LEU A 125 -1.04 10.61 11.64
C LEU A 125 -2.32 11.42 11.46
N VAL A 126 -3.24 10.95 10.62
CA VAL A 126 -4.54 11.59 10.43
C VAL A 126 -5.39 11.51 11.70
N ASN A 127 -5.37 10.37 12.40
CA ASN A 127 -6.05 10.23 13.68
C ASN A 127 -5.45 11.12 14.77
N GLU A 128 -4.11 11.27 14.79
CA GLU A 128 -3.42 12.20 15.68
C GLU A 128 -3.85 13.64 15.42
N LEU A 129 -3.92 14.05 14.15
CA LEU A 129 -4.39 15.38 13.75
C LEU A 129 -5.85 15.61 14.18
N ALA A 130 -6.73 14.63 13.95
CA ALA A 130 -8.14 14.73 14.30
C ALA A 130 -8.37 14.86 15.82
N GLN A 131 -7.49 14.28 16.65
CA GLN A 131 -7.56 14.42 18.10
C GLN A 131 -7.00 15.76 18.59
N ALA A 132 -5.97 16.26 17.91
CA ALA A 132 -5.29 17.49 18.31
C ALA A 132 -6.08 18.77 17.94
N VAL A 133 -6.94 18.69 16.92
CA VAL A 133 -7.72 19.83 16.43
C VAL A 133 -9.18 19.69 16.87
N LYS A 134 -9.69 20.67 17.63
CA LYS A 134 -11.10 20.71 18.05
C LYS A 134 -11.94 21.52 17.07
N MET A 135 -13.22 21.19 16.99
CA MET A 135 -14.19 21.90 16.14
C MET A 135 -14.30 23.40 16.48
N GLY A 136 -14.01 23.80 17.73
CA GLY A 136 -13.94 25.20 18.14
C GLY A 136 -12.79 25.98 17.49
N ASP A 137 -11.67 25.33 17.16
CA ASP A 137 -10.48 25.98 16.59
C ASP A 137 -10.75 26.55 15.18
N TRP A 138 -11.83 26.13 14.52
CA TRP A 138 -12.24 26.56 13.18
C TRP A 138 -13.40 27.56 13.18
N MET A 139 -14.12 27.71 14.29
CA MET A 139 -15.31 28.57 14.37
C MET A 139 -15.00 29.97 14.89
N ASP A 140 -13.85 30.18 15.53
CA ASP A 140 -13.43 31.47 16.09
C ASP A 140 -12.85 32.46 15.05
N VAL A 141 -12.90 32.15 13.75
CA VAL A 141 -12.40 33.02 12.66
C VAL A 141 -13.57 33.74 11.94
N VAL A 142 -14.78 33.66 12.48
CA VAL A 142 -15.99 34.28 11.90
C VAL A 142 -16.73 35.12 12.95
N GLU A 143 -16.05 36.12 13.51
CA GLU A 143 -16.68 37.29 14.15
C GLU A 143 -16.12 38.59 13.57
#